data_AF-A0A8T6M533-F1
#
_entry.id   AF-A0A8T6M533-F1
#
_cell.length_a   1.000
_cell.length_b   1.000
_cell.length_c   1.000
_cell.angle_alpha   90.00
_cell.angle_beta   90.00
_cell.angle_gamma   90.00
#
_symmetry.space_group_name_H-M   'P 1'
#
loop_
_entity.id
_entity.type
_entity.pdbx_description
1 polymer ?
#
loop_
_entity_poly.entity_id
_entity_poly.type
_entity_poly.pdbx_seq_one_letter_code
_entity_poly.pdbx_strand_id
1 'polypeptide(L)'
;MVKDFLNLKVDKPIENEEEDKLGHNKIYVEPIYNILNSNNKNLSLGIFGNFGSGKTSIINLLKKRYSSRSEISFIKSSIWGHSPPDALKKIFLDIGKEKEFNKRKELESDLFDSKEGIDKTKFKLNNLKFLTYFIVFFIMVLFVSRFISFLFLSDYITWSIGIGTIIVMILLAYFGVSTVSIKKKTPPMHLSNFEFIWKRLIKTLKDGKKEELILVIDDLDRCEDLEDMILILDKLNSLMEITGGYIKIKIILLFSLSSYIQKEEKPNLIYSNIEKFLDTFIWLAEPTKSELYKLTQGVRND
;
A
#
# COMPACT_ATOMS: atom_id res chain seq x y z
N MET A 1 -10.62 39.40 -21.59
CA MET A 1 -9.75 38.93 -22.68
C MET A 1 -8.40 38.51 -22.11
N VAL A 2 -8.34 37.44 -21.28
CA VAL A 2 -7.12 36.66 -20.93
C VAL A 2 -7.63 35.33 -20.32
N LYS A 3 -8.06 34.38 -21.15
CA LYS A 3 -8.44 33.02 -20.68
C LYS A 3 -7.85 31.88 -21.52
N ASP A 4 -6.97 32.19 -22.46
CA ASP A 4 -6.45 31.23 -23.45
C ASP A 4 -4.93 31.02 -23.37
N PHE A 5 -4.30 31.25 -22.21
CA PHE A 5 -2.87 30.94 -22.04
C PHE A 5 -2.68 29.82 -21.03
N LEU A 6 -2.05 28.74 -21.51
CA LEU A 6 -1.64 27.51 -20.84
C LEU A 6 -2.64 26.36 -20.90
N ASN A 7 -2.86 25.84 -22.11
CA ASN A 7 -2.98 24.39 -22.30
C ASN A 7 -1.64 23.72 -21.94
N LEU A 8 -1.33 23.65 -20.63
CA LEU A 8 -0.24 22.83 -20.12
C LEU A 8 -0.60 21.38 -20.40
N LYS A 9 0.01 20.82 -21.44
CA LYS A 9 -0.03 19.39 -21.70
C LYS A 9 0.75 18.74 -20.56
N VAL A 10 0.03 18.21 -19.57
CA VAL A 10 0.62 17.43 -18.48
C VAL A 10 1.36 16.26 -19.14
N ASP A 11 2.66 16.18 -18.90
CA ASP A 11 3.48 15.08 -19.40
C ASP A 11 2.98 13.77 -18.78
N LYS A 12 2.72 12.78 -19.63
CA LYS A 12 2.21 11.48 -19.22
C LYS A 12 3.19 10.41 -19.66
N PRO A 13 3.44 9.40 -18.81
CA PRO A 13 4.29 8.29 -19.22
C PRO A 13 3.69 7.60 -20.44
N ILE A 14 4.57 7.19 -21.35
CA ILE A 14 4.21 6.50 -22.58
C ILE A 14 3.53 5.18 -22.22
N GLU A 15 2.44 4.84 -22.91
CA GLU A 15 1.75 3.57 -22.72
C GLU A 15 1.95 2.60 -23.90
N ASN A 16 2.31 3.14 -25.07
CA ASN A 16 2.28 2.44 -26.36
C ASN A 16 3.54 2.66 -27.18
N GLU A 17 3.95 1.69 -28.00
CA GLU A 17 5.10 1.86 -28.91
C GLU A 17 4.90 3.00 -29.92
N GLU A 18 3.65 3.26 -30.34
CA GLU A 18 3.30 4.37 -31.25
C GLU A 18 3.55 5.75 -30.63
N GLU A 19 3.57 5.84 -29.30
CA GLU A 19 3.88 7.05 -28.55
C GLU A 19 5.38 7.19 -28.27
N ASP A 20 6.19 6.15 -28.55
CA ASP A 20 7.63 6.11 -28.28
C ASP A 20 8.44 6.87 -29.34
N LYS A 21 8.31 8.18 -29.33
CA LYS A 21 9.05 9.09 -30.21
C LYS A 21 10.54 9.21 -29.88
N LEU A 22 10.97 8.69 -28.73
CA LEU A 22 12.35 8.76 -28.24
C LEU A 22 13.11 7.45 -28.41
N GLY A 23 12.47 6.41 -28.95
CA GLY A 23 13.12 5.11 -29.17
C GLY A 23 13.46 4.37 -27.88
N HIS A 24 12.75 4.66 -26.77
CA HIS A 24 12.89 3.94 -25.51
C HIS A 24 12.74 2.42 -25.69
N ASN A 25 11.90 1.99 -26.64
CA ASN A 25 11.68 0.58 -26.93
C ASN A 25 12.97 -0.11 -27.36
N LYS A 26 13.70 0.47 -28.32
CA LYS A 26 14.95 -0.11 -28.84
C LYS A 26 16.10 0.05 -27.86
N ILE A 27 16.22 1.22 -27.23
CA ILE A 27 17.40 1.58 -26.41
C ILE A 27 17.34 0.92 -25.04
N TYR A 28 16.15 0.82 -24.43
CA TYR A 28 16.01 0.35 -23.05
C TYR A 28 15.12 -0.87 -22.91
N VAL A 29 13.91 -0.87 -23.50
CA VAL A 29 12.94 -1.95 -23.30
C VAL A 29 13.45 -3.28 -23.87
N GLU A 30 14.05 -3.28 -25.06
CA GLU A 30 14.58 -4.49 -25.69
C GLU A 30 15.76 -5.11 -24.92
N PRO A 31 16.80 -4.36 -24.51
CA PRO A 31 17.83 -4.89 -23.61
C PRO A 31 17.27 -5.43 -22.30
N ILE A 32 16.35 -4.70 -21.64
CA ILE A 32 15.69 -5.15 -20.41
C ILE A 32 14.94 -6.46 -20.65
N TYR A 33 14.13 -6.52 -21.71
CA TYR A 33 13.38 -7.72 -22.09
C TYR A 33 14.31 -8.91 -22.35
N ASN A 34 15.44 -8.69 -23.02
CA ASN A 34 16.41 -9.74 -23.30
C ASN A 34 17.09 -10.24 -22.02
N ILE A 35 17.53 -9.34 -21.13
CA ILE A 35 18.10 -9.69 -19.82
C ILE A 35 17.10 -10.55 -19.03
N LEU A 36 15.86 -10.08 -18.92
CA LEU A 36 14.81 -10.80 -18.20
C LEU A 36 14.61 -12.19 -18.82
N ASN A 37 14.44 -12.34 -20.14
CA ASN A 37 14.17 -13.64 -20.75
C ASN A 37 15.38 -14.58 -20.89
N SER A 38 16.60 -14.05 -20.93
CA SER A 38 17.82 -14.87 -21.01
C SER A 38 18.14 -15.61 -19.71
N ASN A 39 17.61 -15.12 -18.59
CA ASN A 39 17.88 -15.69 -17.28
C ASN A 39 16.78 -16.68 -16.88
N ASN A 40 17.18 -17.93 -16.65
CA ASN A 40 16.26 -18.99 -16.22
C ASN A 40 16.12 -19.10 -14.69
N LYS A 41 16.74 -18.19 -13.93
CA LYS A 41 16.70 -18.13 -12.47
C LYS A 41 15.96 -16.88 -11.99
N ASN A 42 15.82 -16.80 -10.67
CA ASN A 42 15.44 -15.55 -10.03
C ASN A 42 16.45 -14.45 -10.39
N LEU A 43 15.97 -13.22 -10.55
CA LEU A 43 16.79 -12.10 -11.00
C LEU A 43 16.34 -10.80 -10.33
N SER A 44 17.28 -9.99 -9.86
CA SER A 44 17.05 -8.62 -9.42
C SER A 44 17.71 -7.62 -10.38
N LEU A 45 16.91 -6.70 -10.92
CA LEU A 45 17.34 -5.68 -11.88
C LEU A 45 17.08 -4.28 -11.32
N GLY A 46 18.09 -3.41 -11.32
CA GLY A 46 17.93 -1.99 -11.02
C GLY A 46 17.74 -1.16 -12.28
N ILE A 47 16.78 -0.24 -12.29
CA ILE A 47 16.65 0.80 -13.30
C ILE A 47 16.83 2.16 -12.62
N PHE A 48 18.00 2.74 -12.81
CA PHE A 48 18.39 4.02 -12.24
C PHE A 48 18.14 5.17 -13.21
N GLY A 49 17.66 6.31 -12.71
CA GLY A 49 17.56 7.53 -13.50
C GLY A 49 16.91 8.65 -12.70
N ASN A 50 17.09 9.89 -13.14
CA ASN A 50 16.50 11.06 -12.48
C ASN A 50 14.97 11.10 -12.63
N PHE A 51 14.32 11.97 -11.87
CA PHE A 51 12.90 12.28 -12.12
C PHE A 51 12.71 12.78 -13.56
N GLY A 52 11.69 12.29 -14.25
CA GLY A 52 11.46 12.60 -15.67
C GLY A 52 12.26 11.76 -16.68
N SER A 53 13.15 10.86 -16.25
CA SER A 53 13.98 10.04 -17.15
C SER A 53 13.23 8.92 -17.90
N GLY A 54 11.89 8.88 -17.84
CA GLY A 54 11.10 7.86 -18.54
C GLY A 54 11.04 6.47 -17.90
N LYS A 55 11.49 6.27 -16.65
CA LYS A 55 11.39 4.97 -15.94
C LYS A 55 10.01 4.33 -16.04
N THR A 56 8.96 5.10 -15.73
CA THR A 56 7.57 4.63 -15.79
C THR A 56 7.14 4.28 -17.22
N SER A 57 7.54 5.08 -18.21
CA SER A 57 7.28 4.82 -19.63
C SER A 57 7.89 3.49 -20.08
N ILE A 58 9.15 3.23 -19.71
CA ILE A 58 9.84 1.97 -20.02
C ILE A 58 9.11 0.77 -19.41
N ILE A 59 8.68 0.88 -18.15
CA ILE A 59 7.93 -0.20 -17.49
C ILE A 59 6.57 -0.43 -18.13
N ASN A 60 5.86 0.62 -18.55
CA ASN A 60 4.58 0.48 -19.24
C ASN A 60 4.75 -0.25 -20.58
N LEU A 61 5.75 0.14 -21.38
CA LEU A 61 6.09 -0.53 -22.64
C LEU A 61 6.48 -2.00 -22.41
N LEU A 62 7.31 -2.26 -21.40
CA LEU A 62 7.71 -3.61 -21.01
C LEU A 62 6.49 -4.45 -20.59
N LYS A 63 5.59 -3.89 -19.77
CA LYS A 63 4.35 -4.54 -19.37
C LYS A 63 3.47 -4.88 -20.58
N LYS A 64 3.34 -3.97 -21.54
CA LYS A 64 2.60 -4.20 -22.78
C LYS A 64 3.21 -5.35 -23.58
N ARG A 65 4.53 -5.43 -23.67
CA ARG A 65 5.25 -6.53 -24.34
C ARG A 65 5.00 -7.90 -23.68
N TYR A 66 4.79 -7.94 -22.38
CA TYR A 66 4.42 -9.16 -21.65
C TYR A 66 2.92 -9.45 -21.59
N SER A 67 2.05 -8.55 -22.08
CA SER A 67 0.59 -8.67 -21.91
C SER A 67 -0.04 -9.88 -22.62
N SER A 68 0.58 -10.36 -23.69
CA SER A 68 0.17 -11.56 -24.44
C SER A 68 0.64 -12.87 -23.80
N ARG A 69 1.53 -12.82 -22.81
CA ARG A 69 2.16 -13.99 -22.17
C ARG A 69 1.42 -14.36 -20.90
N SER A 70 0.38 -15.19 -21.04
CA SER A 70 -0.48 -15.60 -19.93
C SER A 70 0.23 -16.35 -18.81
N GLU A 71 1.38 -16.97 -19.09
CA GLU A 71 2.24 -17.66 -18.12
C GLU A 71 3.02 -16.69 -17.22
N ILE A 72 3.04 -15.40 -17.56
CA ILE A 72 3.74 -14.36 -16.80
C ILE A 72 2.71 -13.51 -16.05
N SER A 73 3.01 -13.22 -14.78
CA SER A 73 2.31 -12.20 -14.01
C SER A 73 3.21 -10.98 -13.88
N PHE A 74 2.76 -9.83 -14.39
CA PHE A 74 3.51 -8.58 -14.40
C PHE A 74 2.85 -7.57 -13.47
N ILE A 75 3.48 -7.32 -12.33
CA ILE A 75 2.88 -6.57 -11.22
C ILE A 75 3.75 -5.36 -10.91
N LYS A 76 3.14 -4.18 -10.89
CA LYS A 76 3.79 -2.95 -10.42
C LYS A 76 3.24 -2.60 -9.04
N SER A 77 4.14 -2.39 -8.09
CA SER A 77 3.83 -1.94 -6.74
C SER A 77 4.61 -0.65 -6.43
N SER A 78 3.89 0.42 -6.12
CA SER A 78 4.49 1.62 -5.52
C SER A 78 4.39 1.50 -4.01
N ILE A 79 5.52 1.74 -3.33
CA ILE A 79 5.63 1.73 -1.87
C ILE A 79 5.70 3.16 -1.29
N TRP A 80 5.32 4.17 -2.08
CA TRP A 80 5.28 5.56 -1.63
C TRP A 80 4.49 5.73 -0.33
N GLY A 81 5.12 6.35 0.67
CA GLY A 81 4.49 6.66 1.95
C GLY A 81 4.26 5.44 2.86
N HIS A 82 4.97 4.34 2.62
CA HIS A 82 4.91 3.13 3.44
C HIS A 82 6.30 2.73 3.94
N SER A 83 6.47 2.69 5.26
CA SER A 83 7.62 2.04 5.91
C SER A 83 7.34 0.55 6.16
N PRO A 84 8.38 -0.27 6.39
CA PRO A 84 8.23 -1.61 6.96
C PRO A 84 7.40 -1.57 8.25
N PRO A 85 6.47 -2.52 8.43
CA PRO A 85 6.19 -3.69 7.59
C PRO A 85 5.18 -3.41 6.45
N ASP A 86 4.60 -2.21 6.42
CA ASP A 86 3.46 -1.89 5.56
C ASP A 86 3.84 -1.81 4.08
N ALA A 87 5.10 -1.46 3.76
CA ALA A 87 5.64 -1.55 2.40
C ALA A 87 5.54 -2.98 1.84
N LEU A 88 5.92 -3.99 2.63
CA LEU A 88 5.82 -5.40 2.23
C LEU A 88 4.35 -5.84 2.10
N LYS A 89 3.48 -5.41 3.03
CA LYS A 89 2.04 -5.68 2.91
C LYS A 89 1.47 -5.08 1.64
N LYS A 90 1.88 -3.86 1.26
CA LYS A 90 1.45 -3.19 0.03
C LYS A 90 1.84 -4.01 -1.21
N ILE A 91 3.08 -4.48 -1.26
CA ILE A 91 3.56 -5.37 -2.33
C ILE A 91 2.69 -6.64 -2.40
N PHE A 92 2.40 -7.26 -1.26
CA PHE A 92 1.63 -8.51 -1.22
C PHE A 92 0.18 -8.31 -1.64
N LEU A 93 -0.42 -7.18 -1.26
CA LEU A 93 -1.76 -6.80 -1.71
C LEU A 93 -1.80 -6.54 -3.22
N ASP A 94 -0.78 -5.90 -3.77
CA ASP A 94 -0.71 -5.69 -5.22
C ASP A 94 -0.54 -7.01 -5.97
N ILE A 95 0.23 -7.95 -5.42
CA ILE A 95 0.29 -9.32 -5.95
C ILE A 95 -1.08 -10.00 -5.88
N GLY A 96 -1.77 -9.85 -4.74
CA GLY A 96 -3.11 -10.40 -4.52
C GLY A 96 -4.23 -9.75 -5.33
N LYS A 97 -3.96 -8.72 -6.14
CA LYS A 97 -4.94 -8.17 -7.09
C LYS A 97 -4.98 -8.92 -8.42
N GLU A 98 -4.03 -9.82 -8.65
CA GLU A 98 -4.05 -10.65 -9.85
C GLU A 98 -5.31 -11.49 -9.96
N LYS A 99 -5.72 -11.78 -11.19
CA LYS A 99 -7.00 -12.44 -11.49
C LYS A 99 -7.15 -13.81 -10.83
N GLU A 100 -6.02 -14.47 -10.55
CA GLU A 100 -5.99 -15.78 -9.90
C GLU A 100 -6.38 -15.73 -8.40
N PHE A 101 -6.40 -14.54 -7.80
CA PHE A 101 -6.77 -14.36 -6.40
C PHE A 101 -8.25 -14.09 -6.21
N ASN A 102 -9.05 -15.16 -6.18
CA ASN A 102 -10.49 -15.07 -5.89
C ASN A 102 -10.82 -14.65 -4.44
N LYS A 103 -9.82 -14.61 -3.55
CA LYS A 103 -10.00 -14.40 -2.10
C LYS A 103 -9.23 -13.22 -1.53
N ARG A 104 -9.27 -12.07 -2.21
CA ARG A 104 -8.62 -10.83 -1.75
C ARG A 104 -8.97 -10.44 -0.31
N LYS A 105 -10.23 -10.64 0.11
CA LYS A 105 -10.67 -10.35 1.48
C LYS A 105 -9.97 -11.22 2.53
N GLU A 106 -9.64 -12.46 2.19
CA GLU A 106 -8.88 -13.39 3.05
C GLU A 106 -7.41 -12.96 3.15
N LEU A 107 -6.82 -12.49 2.04
CA LEU A 107 -5.46 -11.95 2.05
C LEU A 107 -5.38 -10.65 2.86
N GLU A 108 -6.33 -9.74 2.69
CA GLU A 108 -6.43 -8.52 3.49
C GLU A 108 -6.61 -8.88 4.98
N SER A 109 -7.48 -9.84 5.32
CA SER A 109 -7.55 -10.29 6.71
C SER A 109 -6.23 -10.88 7.19
N ASP A 110 -5.52 -11.70 6.43
CA ASP A 110 -4.27 -12.31 6.94
C ASP A 110 -3.10 -11.31 7.07
N LEU A 111 -3.11 -10.23 6.27
CA LEU A 111 -2.11 -9.16 6.32
C LEU A 111 -2.39 -8.13 7.42
N PHE A 112 -3.65 -7.98 7.82
CA PHE A 112 -4.11 -6.95 8.77
C PHE A 112 -4.68 -7.53 10.08
N ASP A 113 -5.05 -8.80 10.13
CA ASP A 113 -5.39 -9.57 11.34
C ASP A 113 -4.17 -10.39 11.79
N SER A 114 -3.23 -9.74 12.46
CA SER A 114 -2.83 -10.35 13.72
C SER A 114 -4.11 -10.40 14.55
N LYS A 115 -4.60 -11.58 14.93
CA LYS A 115 -5.71 -11.71 15.87
C LYS A 115 -5.43 -10.81 17.07
N GLU A 116 -6.00 -9.61 17.07
CA GLU A 116 -6.32 -8.90 18.28
C GLU A 116 -7.11 -9.91 19.10
N GLY A 117 -6.73 -10.10 20.36
CA GLY A 117 -7.69 -10.55 21.35
C GLY A 117 -8.81 -9.51 21.38
N ILE A 118 -9.77 -9.64 20.46
CA ILE A 118 -10.98 -8.84 20.47
C ILE A 118 -11.82 -9.45 21.58
N ASP A 119 -11.60 -8.99 22.80
CA ASP A 119 -12.70 -8.82 23.73
C ASP A 119 -13.72 -7.93 23.01
N LYS A 120 -14.81 -8.55 22.57
CA LYS A 120 -15.87 -7.86 21.85
C LYS A 120 -16.62 -6.94 22.83
N THR A 121 -16.19 -5.70 22.98
CA THR A 121 -17.07 -4.62 23.42
C THR A 121 -17.17 -3.57 22.33
N LYS A 122 -18.12 -3.78 21.42
CA LYS A 122 -18.52 -2.78 20.43
C LYS A 122 -19.40 -1.74 21.10
N PHE A 123 -18.87 -0.55 21.38
CA PHE A 123 -19.70 0.61 21.69
C PHE A 123 -20.26 1.22 20.38
N LYS A 124 -21.56 1.09 20.16
CA LYS A 124 -22.30 1.82 19.13
C LYS A 124 -23.18 2.87 19.83
N LEU A 125 -22.86 4.15 19.66
CA LEU A 125 -23.76 5.27 19.95
C LEU A 125 -24.87 5.35 18.90
N ASN A 126 -25.70 4.30 18.80
CA ASN A 126 -26.87 4.30 17.92
C ASN A 126 -28.17 4.72 18.62
N ASN A 127 -28.08 5.12 19.89
CA ASN A 127 -29.24 5.26 20.76
C ASN A 127 -29.41 6.67 21.35
N LEU A 128 -29.08 7.72 20.59
CA LEU A 128 -29.44 9.09 20.98
C LEU A 128 -30.97 9.26 21.17
N LYS A 129 -31.77 8.47 20.41
CA LYS A 129 -33.22 8.35 20.58
C LYS A 129 -33.60 7.70 21.92
N PHE A 130 -32.85 6.70 22.38
CA PHE A 130 -33.08 6.08 23.68
C PHE A 130 -32.78 7.06 24.82
N LEU A 131 -31.69 7.83 24.71
CA LEU A 131 -31.35 8.86 25.69
C LEU A 131 -32.44 9.93 25.77
N THR A 132 -33.01 10.34 24.64
CA THR A 132 -34.12 11.31 24.61
C THR A 132 -35.42 10.74 25.19
N TYR A 133 -35.83 9.52 24.84
CA TYR A 133 -37.00 8.87 25.48
C TYR A 133 -36.80 8.70 26.99
N PHE A 134 -35.57 8.41 27.42
CA PHE A 134 -35.24 8.26 28.84
C PHE A 134 -35.30 9.58 29.60
N ILE A 135 -34.80 10.68 29.02
CA ILE A 135 -34.93 12.03 29.60
C ILE A 135 -36.40 12.43 29.72
N VAL A 136 -37.22 12.15 28.69
CA VAL A 136 -38.66 12.46 28.72
C VAL A 136 -39.38 11.65 29.80
N PHE A 137 -39.09 10.35 29.92
CA PHE A 137 -39.64 9.51 30.98
C PHE A 137 -39.23 10.01 32.37
N PHE A 138 -37.98 10.45 32.54
CA PHE A 138 -37.49 11.01 33.79
C PHE A 138 -38.22 12.29 34.20
N ILE A 139 -38.43 13.22 33.26
CA ILE A 139 -39.23 14.44 33.51
C ILE A 139 -40.65 14.07 33.95
N MET A 140 -41.25 13.04 33.35
CA MET A 140 -42.59 12.57 33.72
C MET A 140 -42.63 12.03 35.16
N VAL A 141 -41.65 11.22 35.56
CA VAL A 141 -41.57 10.66 36.92
C VAL A 141 -41.40 11.76 37.98
N LEU A 142 -40.61 12.80 37.69
CA LEU A 142 -40.46 13.95 38.58
C LEU A 142 -41.77 14.76 38.72
N PHE A 143 -42.54 14.89 37.65
CA PHE A 143 -43.85 15.54 37.70
C PHE A 143 -44.85 14.75 38.55
N VAL A 144 -44.92 13.42 38.35
CA VAL A 144 -45.82 12.54 39.09
C VAL A 144 -45.45 12.51 40.58
N SER A 145 -44.16 12.44 40.92
CA SER A 145 -43.74 12.44 42.32
C SER A 145 -44.08 13.77 43.02
N ARG A 146 -43.88 14.91 42.35
CA ARG A 146 -44.27 16.23 42.86
C ARG A 146 -45.77 16.34 43.09
N PHE A 147 -46.58 15.77 42.19
CA PHE A 147 -48.04 15.76 42.29
C PHE A 147 -48.54 14.89 43.45
N ILE A 148 -47.96 13.71 43.64
CA ILE A 148 -48.30 12.82 44.77
C ILE A 148 -47.96 13.51 46.09
N SER A 149 -46.78 14.15 46.20
CA SER A 149 -46.41 14.85 47.43
C SER A 149 -47.29 16.05 47.74
N PHE A 150 -47.82 16.73 46.71
CA PHE A 150 -48.85 17.75 46.88
C PHE A 150 -50.16 17.19 47.46
N LEU A 151 -50.57 15.99 47.02
CA LEU A 151 -51.82 15.35 47.50
C LEU A 151 -51.73 14.82 48.94
N PHE A 152 -50.56 14.33 49.36
CA PHE A 152 -50.41 13.61 50.64
C PHE A 152 -49.69 14.40 51.75
N LEU A 153 -49.28 15.65 51.49
CA LEU A 153 -48.61 16.55 52.46
C LEU A 153 -47.47 15.90 53.27
N SER A 154 -46.73 14.97 52.67
CA SER A 154 -45.59 14.32 53.31
C SER A 154 -44.31 14.59 52.52
N ASP A 155 -43.44 15.44 53.06
CA ASP A 155 -42.18 15.82 52.39
C ASP A 155 -41.15 14.69 52.36
N TYR A 156 -41.25 13.72 53.27
CA TYR A 156 -40.27 12.64 53.41
C TYR A 156 -40.20 11.72 52.17
N ILE A 157 -41.33 11.50 51.49
CA ILE A 157 -41.41 10.65 50.30
C ILE A 157 -40.64 11.26 49.12
N THR A 158 -40.58 12.61 49.03
CA THR A 158 -39.86 13.30 47.92
C THR A 158 -38.35 13.09 47.98
N TRP A 159 -37.77 13.09 49.18
CA TRP A 159 -36.32 12.99 49.37
C TRP A 159 -35.79 11.59 49.03
N SER A 160 -36.52 10.54 49.38
CA SER A 160 -36.12 9.16 49.06
C SER A 160 -36.12 8.88 47.55
N ILE A 161 -37.04 9.48 46.80
CA ILE A 161 -37.12 9.33 45.34
C ILE A 161 -35.97 10.09 44.66
N GLY A 162 -35.61 11.28 45.17
CA GLY A 162 -34.48 12.07 44.67
C GLY A 162 -33.14 11.33 44.76
N ILE A 163 -32.85 10.72 45.91
CA ILE A 163 -31.57 10.01 46.11
C ILE A 163 -31.50 8.73 45.27
N GLY A 164 -32.59 7.96 45.22
CA GLY A 164 -32.65 6.72 44.42
C GLY A 164 -32.42 6.98 42.93
N THR A 165 -32.95 8.09 42.40
CA THR A 165 -32.79 8.44 40.97
C THR A 165 -31.38 8.88 40.61
N ILE A 166 -30.67 9.59 41.50
CA ILE A 166 -29.27 9.99 41.29
C ILE A 166 -28.36 8.76 41.22
N ILE A 167 -28.58 7.77 42.10
CA ILE A 167 -27.80 6.52 42.12
C ILE A 167 -28.01 5.72 40.82
N VAL A 168 -29.26 5.63 40.34
CA VAL A 168 -29.58 4.97 39.07
C VAL A 168 -28.95 5.71 37.88
N MET A 169 -28.92 7.05 37.89
CA MET A 169 -28.25 7.84 36.84
C MET A 169 -26.74 7.63 36.81
N ILE A 170 -26.08 7.56 37.98
CA ILE A 170 -24.64 7.29 38.07
C ILE A 170 -24.33 5.88 37.57
N LEU A 171 -25.15 4.88 37.93
CA LEU A 171 -24.99 3.51 37.44
C LEU A 171 -25.18 3.42 35.92
N LEU A 172 -26.22 4.07 35.37
CA LEU A 172 -26.47 4.06 33.93
C LEU A 172 -25.41 4.86 33.14
N ALA A 173 -24.88 5.95 33.69
CA ALA A 173 -23.75 6.66 33.11
C ALA A 173 -22.47 5.82 33.16
N TYR A 174 -22.22 5.11 34.27
CA TYR A 174 -21.09 4.18 34.40
C TYR A 174 -21.16 3.04 33.39
N PHE A 175 -22.33 2.41 33.23
CA PHE A 175 -22.54 1.38 32.20
C PHE A 175 -22.54 1.97 30.78
N GLY A 176 -23.04 3.19 30.60
CA GLY A 176 -23.10 3.92 29.33
C GLY A 176 -21.77 4.55 28.86
N VAL A 177 -20.76 4.61 29.73
CA VAL A 177 -19.41 5.15 29.45
C VAL A 177 -18.38 4.03 29.24
N SER A 178 -18.78 2.76 29.25
CA SER A 178 -17.86 1.63 29.10
C SER A 178 -17.29 1.47 27.68
N THR A 179 -16.14 2.12 27.48
CA THR A 179 -15.02 1.81 26.57
C THR A 179 -15.25 1.91 25.06
N VAL A 180 -14.85 3.07 24.53
CA VAL A 180 -14.40 3.29 23.15
C VAL A 180 -13.12 2.48 22.91
N SER A 181 -13.15 1.50 22.01
CA SER A 181 -11.91 0.91 21.47
C SER A 181 -11.21 1.95 20.60
N ILE A 182 -10.20 2.63 21.14
CA ILE A 182 -9.24 3.35 20.32
C ILE A 182 -8.45 2.26 19.58
N LYS A 183 -8.70 2.11 18.27
CA LYS A 183 -7.81 1.35 17.37
C LYS A 183 -6.44 2.02 17.38
N LYS A 184 -5.57 1.62 18.31
CA LYS A 184 -4.13 1.83 18.15
C LYS A 184 -3.66 0.77 17.15
N LYS A 185 -3.27 1.21 15.94
CA LYS A 185 -2.42 0.38 15.07
C LYS A 185 -1.08 0.23 15.79
N THR A 186 -0.78 -0.97 16.26
CA THR A 186 0.52 -1.42 16.77
C THR A 186 0.67 -2.91 16.46
N PRO A 187 1.88 -3.49 16.46
CA PRO A 187 3.09 -3.21 15.69
C PRO A 187 3.24 -4.35 14.61
N PRO A 188 4.42 -4.66 14.02
CA PRO A 188 4.47 -5.36 12.75
C PRO A 188 4.06 -6.83 12.84
N MET A 189 3.34 -7.26 11.82
CA MET A 189 3.14 -8.67 11.47
C MET A 189 4.50 -9.41 11.59
N HIS A 190 4.55 -10.43 12.44
CA HIS A 190 5.79 -11.18 12.72
C HIS A 190 6.40 -11.76 11.43
N LEU A 191 7.73 -11.78 11.32
CA LEU A 191 8.49 -12.12 10.10
C LEU A 191 8.06 -13.46 9.46
N SER A 192 7.70 -14.44 10.30
CA SER A 192 7.19 -15.75 9.90
C SER A 192 5.89 -15.70 9.10
N ASN A 193 5.04 -14.70 9.38
CA ASN A 193 3.76 -14.56 8.69
C ASN A 193 3.97 -14.07 7.25
N PHE A 194 5.01 -13.26 7.00
CA PHE A 194 5.32 -12.79 5.64
C PHE A 194 5.72 -13.95 4.73
N GLU A 195 6.54 -14.86 5.23
CA GLU A 195 6.95 -16.04 4.46
C GLU A 195 5.78 -16.97 4.16
N PHE A 196 4.89 -17.19 5.14
CA PHE A 196 3.69 -17.99 4.93
C PHE A 196 2.79 -17.37 3.87
N ILE A 197 2.51 -16.06 3.97
CA ILE A 197 1.67 -15.37 2.99
C ILE A 197 2.33 -15.37 1.62
N TRP A 198 3.63 -15.10 1.54
CA TRP A 198 4.38 -15.15 0.29
C TRP A 198 4.29 -16.53 -0.39
N LYS A 199 4.56 -17.61 0.36
CA LYS A 199 4.42 -18.98 -0.16
C LYS A 199 3.02 -19.25 -0.69
N ARG A 200 1.98 -18.78 0.02
CA ARG A 200 0.60 -18.91 -0.43
C ARG A 200 0.32 -18.11 -1.71
N LEU A 201 0.83 -16.89 -1.82
CA LEU A 201 0.71 -16.06 -3.03
C LEU A 201 1.35 -16.77 -4.23
N ILE A 202 2.60 -17.19 -4.07
CA ILE A 202 3.37 -17.86 -5.12
C ILE A 202 2.73 -19.20 -5.53
N LYS A 203 2.23 -19.97 -4.56
CA LYS A 203 1.47 -21.20 -4.86
C LYS A 203 0.19 -20.90 -5.65
N THR A 204 -0.56 -19.86 -5.29
CA THR A 204 -1.78 -19.48 -6.00
C THR A 204 -1.48 -19.06 -7.44
N LEU A 205 -0.41 -18.30 -7.67
CA LEU A 205 0.04 -17.95 -9.01
C LEU A 205 0.40 -19.22 -9.82
N LYS A 206 1.13 -20.15 -9.20
CA LYS A 206 1.47 -21.44 -9.83
C LYS A 206 0.22 -22.26 -10.18
N ASP A 207 -0.74 -22.35 -9.27
CA ASP A 207 -2.01 -23.05 -9.49
C ASP A 207 -2.83 -22.39 -10.61
N GLY A 208 -2.72 -21.06 -10.75
CA GLY A 208 -3.20 -20.27 -11.88
C GLY A 208 -2.34 -20.37 -13.15
N LYS A 209 -1.47 -21.39 -13.27
CA LYS A 209 -0.59 -21.68 -14.41
C LYS A 209 0.41 -20.56 -14.74
N LYS A 210 0.79 -19.75 -13.75
CA LYS A 210 1.91 -18.81 -13.90
C LYS A 210 3.23 -19.54 -13.69
N GLU A 211 4.16 -19.31 -14.60
CA GLU A 211 5.53 -19.83 -14.53
C GLU A 211 6.51 -18.76 -14.04
N GLU A 212 6.14 -17.49 -14.15
CA GLU A 212 7.00 -16.35 -13.81
C GLU A 212 6.23 -15.17 -13.22
N LEU A 213 6.82 -14.54 -12.20
CA LEU A 213 6.39 -13.27 -11.63
C LEU A 213 7.45 -12.20 -11.92
N ILE A 214 7.06 -11.16 -12.65
CA ILE A 214 7.84 -9.94 -12.80
C ILE A 214 7.23 -8.90 -11.87
N LEU A 215 7.95 -8.57 -10.80
CA LEU A 215 7.53 -7.60 -9.78
C LEU A 215 8.35 -6.31 -9.92
N VAL A 216 7.69 -5.23 -10.32
CA VAL A 216 8.27 -3.89 -10.38
C VAL A 216 7.97 -3.17 -9.07
N ILE A 217 9.01 -2.72 -8.38
CA ILE A 217 8.93 -1.93 -7.15
C ILE A 217 9.34 -0.49 -7.48
N ASP A 218 8.40 0.43 -7.30
CA ASP A 218 8.58 1.86 -7.54
C ASP A 218 8.64 2.63 -6.21
N ASP A 219 9.24 3.81 -6.23
CA ASP A 219 9.32 4.73 -5.09
C ASP A 219 10.13 4.21 -3.88
N LEU A 220 11.10 3.32 -4.09
CA LEU A 220 11.98 2.85 -3.02
C LEU A 220 12.90 3.97 -2.50
N ASP A 221 13.27 4.93 -3.34
CA ASP A 221 13.98 6.17 -2.98
C ASP A 221 13.12 7.17 -2.17
N ARG A 222 11.91 6.77 -1.80
CA ARG A 222 10.94 7.62 -1.10
C ARG A 222 10.55 7.03 0.25
N CYS A 223 11.25 5.97 0.69
CA CYS A 223 11.31 5.56 2.10
C CYS A 223 11.82 6.70 2.99
N GLU A 224 11.35 6.74 4.23
CA GLU A 224 11.72 7.77 5.21
C GLU A 224 13.18 7.60 5.67
N ASP A 225 13.58 6.37 5.97
CA ASP A 225 14.91 6.03 6.50
C ASP A 225 15.67 4.99 5.65
N LEU A 226 17.00 5.08 5.62
CA LEU A 226 17.87 4.06 5.00
C LEU A 226 17.66 2.65 5.55
N GLU A 227 17.45 2.51 6.87
CA GLU A 227 17.25 1.22 7.52
C GLU A 227 15.99 0.51 6.99
N ASP A 228 14.93 1.27 6.76
CA ASP A 228 13.67 0.77 6.19
C ASP A 228 13.88 0.20 4.78
N MET A 229 14.61 0.93 3.94
CA MET A 229 14.95 0.47 2.60
C MET A 229 15.75 -0.84 2.64
N ILE A 230 16.79 -0.91 3.49
CA ILE A 230 17.62 -2.11 3.65
C ILE A 230 16.78 -3.29 4.12
N LEU A 231 15.89 -3.09 5.08
CA LEU A 231 15.00 -4.14 5.59
C LEU A 231 14.04 -4.67 4.51
N ILE A 232 13.52 -3.81 3.64
CA ILE A 232 12.68 -4.22 2.50
C ILE A 232 13.50 -5.08 1.54
N LEU A 233 14.69 -4.62 1.14
CA LEU A 233 15.56 -5.32 0.20
C LEU A 233 15.99 -6.68 0.73
N ASP A 234 16.45 -6.73 1.99
CA ASP A 234 16.84 -7.97 2.65
C ASP A 234 15.67 -8.96 2.71
N LYS A 235 14.47 -8.47 3.07
CA LYS A 235 13.31 -9.35 3.13
C LYS A 235 12.89 -9.85 1.76
N LEU A 236 12.92 -9.02 0.72
CA LEU A 236 12.63 -9.46 -0.65
C LEU A 236 13.64 -10.51 -1.13
N ASN A 237 14.92 -10.33 -0.81
CA ASN A 237 15.96 -11.30 -1.15
C ASN A 237 15.69 -12.66 -0.48
N SER A 238 15.43 -12.64 0.82
CA SER A 238 15.02 -13.83 1.58
C SER A 238 13.78 -14.52 0.97
N LEU A 239 12.77 -13.76 0.55
CA LEU A 239 11.56 -14.31 -0.07
C LEU A 239 11.84 -14.95 -1.45
N MET A 240 12.73 -14.36 -2.25
CA MET A 240 13.17 -14.93 -3.53
C MET A 240 13.87 -16.27 -3.31
N GLU A 241 14.75 -16.39 -2.31
CA GLU A 241 15.44 -17.64 -1.98
C GLU A 241 14.48 -18.73 -1.53
N ILE A 242 13.55 -18.40 -0.63
CA ILE A 242 12.56 -19.34 -0.07
C ILE A 242 11.65 -19.98 -1.14
N THR A 243 11.49 -19.32 -2.29
CA THR A 243 10.55 -19.73 -3.34
C THR A 243 11.20 -20.26 -4.59
N GLY A 244 12.53 -20.38 -4.60
CA GLY A 244 13.28 -21.09 -5.63
C GLY A 244 12.73 -22.50 -5.85
N GLY A 245 11.93 -22.68 -6.90
CA GLY A 245 11.33 -23.97 -7.29
C GLY A 245 9.82 -23.94 -7.58
N TYR A 246 9.09 -22.88 -7.21
CA TYR A 246 7.66 -22.78 -7.54
C TYR A 246 7.42 -22.09 -8.89
N ILE A 247 7.87 -20.85 -9.01
CA ILE A 247 7.84 -20.01 -10.22
C ILE A 247 9.14 -19.19 -10.27
N LYS A 248 9.51 -18.69 -11.44
CA LYS A 248 10.64 -17.75 -11.59
C LYS A 248 10.23 -16.38 -11.05
N ILE A 249 11.08 -15.73 -10.25
CA ILE A 249 10.78 -14.39 -9.72
C ILE A 249 11.82 -13.39 -10.22
N LYS A 250 11.35 -12.35 -10.89
CA LYS A 250 12.19 -11.24 -11.36
C LYS A 250 11.74 -9.96 -10.71
N ILE A 251 12.60 -9.32 -9.93
CA ILE A 251 12.33 -8.05 -9.28
C ILE A 251 13.00 -6.93 -10.06
N ILE A 252 12.24 -5.89 -10.39
CA ILE A 252 12.75 -4.67 -11.03
C ILE A 252 12.60 -3.53 -10.02
N LEU A 253 13.71 -2.95 -9.59
CA LEU A 253 13.72 -1.77 -8.72
C LEU A 253 13.84 -0.50 -9.56
N LEU A 254 12.89 0.41 -9.42
CA LEU A 254 12.99 1.76 -9.97
C LEU A 254 13.56 2.69 -8.89
N PHE A 255 14.65 3.39 -9.20
CA PHE A 255 15.32 4.20 -8.20
C PHE A 255 15.83 5.53 -8.78
N SER A 256 15.53 6.64 -8.07
CA SER A 256 16.13 7.95 -8.33
C SER A 256 17.22 8.22 -7.30
N LEU A 257 18.44 7.93 -7.71
CA LEU A 257 19.59 7.98 -6.83
C LEU A 257 19.95 9.40 -6.39
N SER A 258 19.75 10.38 -7.27
CA SER A 258 19.90 11.80 -6.96
C SER A 258 18.89 12.28 -5.90
N SER A 259 17.68 11.73 -5.92
CA SER A 259 16.62 12.07 -4.94
C SER A 259 16.90 11.47 -3.56
N TYR A 260 17.60 10.33 -3.50
CA TYR A 260 17.92 9.67 -2.23
C TYR A 260 19.23 10.16 -1.60
N ILE A 261 20.27 10.40 -2.41
CA ILE A 261 21.57 10.91 -1.93
C ILE A 261 21.44 12.30 -1.30
N GLN A 262 20.50 13.13 -1.75
CA GLN A 262 20.25 14.45 -1.15
C GLN A 262 19.68 14.38 0.28
N LYS A 263 19.09 13.24 0.67
CA LYS A 263 18.44 13.07 1.98
C LYS A 263 19.35 12.44 3.03
N GLU A 264 20.39 11.73 2.62
CA GLU A 264 21.15 10.83 3.49
C GLU A 264 22.63 11.21 3.58
N GLU A 265 23.18 11.21 4.79
CA GLU A 265 24.56 11.62 5.04
C GLU A 265 25.61 10.59 4.57
N LYS A 266 25.19 9.36 4.22
CA LYS A 266 26.10 8.22 3.93
C LYS A 266 25.81 7.54 2.58
N PRO A 267 26.00 8.22 1.44
CA PRO A 267 25.65 7.69 0.11
C PRO A 267 26.32 6.35 -0.22
N ASN A 268 27.60 6.16 0.14
CA ASN A 268 28.36 4.95 -0.18
C ASN A 268 27.76 3.67 0.44
N LEU A 269 27.17 3.77 1.64
CA LEU A 269 26.52 2.63 2.30
C LEU A 269 25.26 2.18 1.54
N ILE A 270 24.55 3.14 0.95
CA ILE A 270 23.32 2.91 0.17
C ILE A 270 23.65 2.16 -1.11
N TYR A 271 24.64 2.64 -1.87
CA TYR A 271 25.13 1.96 -3.07
C TYR A 271 25.51 0.52 -2.76
N SER A 272 26.31 0.31 -1.71
CA SER A 272 26.74 -1.05 -1.34
C SER A 272 25.58 -1.99 -1.04
N ASN A 273 24.52 -1.52 -0.38
CA ASN A 273 23.37 -2.37 -0.05
C ASN A 273 22.46 -2.63 -1.26
N ILE A 274 22.28 -1.63 -2.13
CA ILE A 274 21.53 -1.83 -3.37
C ILE A 274 22.30 -2.75 -4.32
N GLU A 275 23.60 -2.57 -4.47
CA GLU A 275 24.47 -3.44 -5.29
C GLU A 275 24.49 -4.88 -4.79
N LYS A 276 24.47 -5.12 -3.47
CA LYS A 276 24.37 -6.47 -2.91
C LYS A 276 23.05 -7.16 -3.25
N PHE A 277 21.97 -6.40 -3.40
CA PHE A 277 20.66 -6.94 -3.76
C PHE A 277 20.54 -7.19 -5.26
N LEU A 278 21.17 -6.36 -6.10
CA LEU A 278 21.01 -6.37 -7.54
C LEU A 278 21.98 -7.31 -8.25
N ASP A 279 21.46 -8.23 -9.06
CA ASP A 279 22.26 -9.03 -9.98
C ASP A 279 22.79 -8.18 -11.14
N THR A 280 22.01 -7.19 -11.57
CA THR A 280 22.37 -6.29 -12.65
C THR A 280 21.60 -4.97 -12.57
N PHE A 281 22.07 -3.94 -13.28
CA PHE A 281 21.43 -2.64 -13.32
C PHE A 281 21.63 -1.90 -14.65
N ILE A 282 20.72 -0.98 -14.93
CA ILE A 282 20.72 -0.12 -16.11
C ILE A 282 20.55 1.33 -15.68
N TRP A 283 21.36 2.20 -16.27
CA TRP A 283 21.25 3.64 -16.08
C TRP A 283 20.53 4.28 -17.26
N LEU A 284 19.43 4.95 -16.96
CA LEU A 284 18.74 5.82 -17.90
C LEU A 284 19.45 7.18 -17.89
N ALA A 285 20.24 7.41 -18.94
CA ALA A 285 20.80 8.72 -19.22
C ALA A 285 19.73 9.62 -19.85
N GLU A 286 19.90 10.94 -19.69
CA GLU A 286 19.19 11.87 -20.57
C GLU A 286 19.68 11.64 -22.01
N PRO A 287 18.77 11.56 -23.00
CA PRO A 287 19.16 11.35 -24.38
C PRO A 287 20.05 12.51 -24.83
N THR A 288 21.21 12.18 -25.42
CA THR A 288 22.18 13.17 -25.87
C THR A 288 21.58 14.03 -26.99
N LYS A 289 22.11 15.25 -27.18
CA LYS A 289 21.68 16.13 -28.30
C LYS A 289 21.79 15.43 -29.66
N SER A 290 22.76 14.53 -29.83
CA SER A 290 22.96 13.74 -31.06
C SER A 290 21.85 12.70 -31.26
N GLU A 291 21.42 12.02 -30.20
CA GLU A 291 20.30 11.07 -30.25
C GLU A 291 18.98 11.80 -30.51
N LEU A 292 18.73 12.93 -29.82
CA LEU A 292 17.59 13.79 -30.09
C LEU A 292 17.58 14.29 -31.55
N TYR A 293 18.73 14.68 -32.08
CA TYR A 293 18.85 15.11 -33.48
C TYR A 293 18.48 13.99 -34.45
N LYS A 294 18.97 12.77 -34.24
CA LYS A 294 18.62 11.58 -35.04
C LYS A 294 17.12 11.27 -34.98
N LEU A 295 16.50 11.43 -33.81
CA LEU A 295 15.06 11.25 -33.60
C LEU A 295 14.23 12.30 -34.36
N THR A 296 14.67 13.57 -34.40
CA THR A 296 13.97 14.64 -35.15
C THR A 296 14.08 14.51 -36.67
N GLN A 297 15.13 13.86 -37.18
CA GLN A 297 15.30 13.58 -38.61
C GLN A 297 14.43 12.40 -39.07
N GLY A 298 14.17 11.42 -38.19
CA GLY A 298 13.25 10.31 -38.48
C GLY A 298 11.78 10.73 -38.58
N VAL A 299 11.39 11.86 -37.97
CA VAL A 299 10.02 12.42 -38.03
C VAL A 299 9.80 13.29 -39.29
N ARG A 300 10.85 13.63 -40.05
CA ARG A 300 10.76 14.47 -41.25
C ARG A 300 10.68 13.71 -42.57
N ASN A 301 10.77 12.38 -42.53
CA ASN A 301 10.79 11.53 -43.73
C ASN A 301 9.53 10.67 -43.93
N ASP A 302 8.43 11.00 -43.26
CA ASP A 302 7.09 10.44 -43.54
C ASP A 302 6.12 11.56 -43.96
#